data_AF-A0AAV6NCB3-F1
#
_entry.id   AF-A0AAV6NCB3-F1
#
_cell.length_a   1.000
_cell.length_b   1.000
_cell.length_c   1.000
_cell.angle_alpha   90.00
_cell.angle_beta   90.00
_cell.angle_gamma   90.00
#
_symmetry.space_group_name_H-M   'P 1'
#
loop_
_entity.id
_entity.type
_entity.pdbx_description
1 polymer ?
#
loop_
_entity_poly.entity_id
_entity_poly.type
_entity_poly.pdbx_seq_one_letter_code
_entity_poly.pdbx_strand_id
1 'polypeptide(L)'
;MSKQMAVELENPETLADKNSPGSKNGKMKECVSGEAAELKLSLEMAGQSDPHLTLFSAEEIEFVAEDEMVEIVPNMRMDSLNLICGDYGPFYPQIATEVPLWLAIALKKRGKCAIRPPEWMSVEKLTQTLEAERESQGSFQILPFHYVEISKLLFDHARDDVPDMYLVRSLIEDIRDVRFHKVETSLESIDTRTSAVKIKDLSAMEVNIVRPFVGRALQAIYKHGNPELVPDQERMTNVQSQGHDHGQRRPLRRR
;
A
#
# COMPACT_ATOMS: atom_id res chain seq x y z
N MET A 1 -0.26 8.73 4.23
CA MET A 1 -0.89 8.30 2.96
C MET A 1 -1.02 6.78 3.03
N SER A 2 -2.24 6.25 3.09
CA SER A 2 -2.48 4.81 3.15
C SER A 2 -2.11 4.16 1.82
N LYS A 3 -1.13 3.24 1.81
CA LYS A 3 -0.87 2.35 0.67
C LYS A 3 -2.07 1.39 0.59
N GLN A 4 -2.83 1.45 -0.52
CA GLN A 4 -4.05 0.66 -0.71
C GLN A 4 -3.76 -0.57 -1.57
N MET A 5 -4.36 -1.71 -1.24
CA MET A 5 -4.53 -2.79 -2.21
C MET A 5 -5.95 -2.72 -2.75
N ALA A 6 -6.10 -2.34 -4.01
CA ALA A 6 -7.34 -2.47 -4.77
C ALA A 6 -7.11 -3.53 -5.85
N VAL A 7 -7.98 -4.53 -5.91
CA VAL A 7 -8.05 -5.47 -7.03
C VAL A 7 -9.36 -5.14 -7.75
N GLU A 8 -9.28 -4.31 -8.77
CA GLU A 8 -10.38 -4.05 -9.71
C GLU A 8 -10.09 -4.82 -11.01
N LEU A 9 -11.10 -5.55 -11.49
CA LEU A 9 -11.06 -6.22 -12.79
C LEU A 9 -11.62 -5.23 -13.82
N GLU A 10 -10.76 -4.63 -14.66
CA GLU A 10 -11.23 -3.83 -15.81
C GLU A 10 -11.64 -4.73 -16.98
N ASN A 11 -12.73 -4.34 -17.65
CA ASN A 11 -13.28 -4.98 -18.84
C ASN A 11 -12.41 -4.64 -20.08
N PRO A 12 -12.03 -5.61 -20.93
CA PRO A 12 -10.99 -5.43 -21.96
C PRO A 12 -11.41 -4.69 -23.26
N GLU A 13 -12.55 -4.00 -23.32
CA GLU A 13 -13.05 -3.39 -24.56
C GLU A 13 -13.03 -1.85 -24.56
N THR A 14 -11.85 -1.22 -24.53
CA THR A 14 -11.69 0.19 -24.98
C THR A 14 -10.28 0.51 -25.48
N LEU A 15 -9.64 -0.42 -26.21
CA LEU A 15 -8.35 -0.12 -26.89
C LEU A 15 -8.41 -0.43 -28.39
N ALA A 16 -9.37 0.19 -29.09
CA ALA A 16 -9.36 0.23 -30.54
C ALA A 16 -9.95 1.56 -31.04
N ASP A 17 -9.24 2.67 -30.79
CA ASP A 17 -9.03 3.68 -31.82
C ASP A 17 -8.24 4.88 -31.27
N LYS A 18 -7.19 5.26 -31.99
CA LYS A 18 -6.64 6.62 -32.20
C LYS A 18 -5.13 6.55 -32.40
N ASN A 19 -4.75 6.30 -33.64
CA ASN A 19 -3.42 6.60 -34.14
C ASN A 19 -3.55 7.58 -35.32
N SER A 20 -3.41 8.89 -35.09
CA SER A 20 -2.89 9.86 -36.07
C SER A 20 -2.73 11.29 -35.53
N PRO A 21 -1.82 12.10 -36.12
CA PRO A 21 -1.06 13.12 -35.39
C PRO A 21 -1.56 14.57 -35.61
N GLY A 22 -1.34 15.44 -34.62
CA GLY A 22 -1.68 16.87 -34.72
C GLY A 22 -0.99 17.73 -33.65
N SER A 23 -0.15 18.64 -34.12
CA SER A 23 0.74 19.57 -33.39
C SER A 23 0.00 20.71 -32.64
N LYS A 24 0.49 21.12 -31.45
CA LYS A 24 1.10 22.46 -31.15
C LYS A 24 1.17 22.79 -29.64
N ASN A 25 2.26 23.51 -29.32
CA ASN A 25 2.74 24.08 -28.05
C ASN A 25 1.73 24.78 -27.13
N GLY A 26 2.01 24.73 -25.81
CA GLY A 26 1.53 25.69 -24.80
C GLY A 26 2.06 25.40 -23.38
N LYS A 27 2.90 26.30 -22.86
CA LYS A 27 3.47 26.30 -21.50
C LYS A 27 2.40 26.64 -20.45
N MET A 28 2.29 25.90 -19.35
CA MET A 28 1.97 26.43 -18.01
C MET A 28 2.29 25.42 -16.89
N LYS A 29 2.53 25.97 -15.70
CA LYS A 29 3.05 25.38 -14.47
C LYS A 29 1.98 24.59 -13.69
N GLU A 30 2.39 23.54 -12.97
CA GLU A 30 1.84 23.08 -11.67
C GLU A 30 2.81 22.01 -11.11
N CYS A 31 3.52 22.23 -10.00
CA CYS A 31 3.13 22.04 -8.58
C CYS A 31 2.64 20.63 -8.21
N VAL A 32 3.57 19.86 -7.62
CA VAL A 32 3.44 18.92 -6.50
C VAL A 32 2.08 18.24 -6.31
N SER A 33 2.01 16.94 -6.63
CA SER A 33 1.23 15.98 -5.84
C SER A 33 1.75 14.56 -6.08
N GLY A 34 1.73 13.77 -4.99
CA GLY A 34 2.36 12.46 -4.90
C GLY A 34 1.85 11.46 -5.92
N GLU A 35 2.82 10.80 -6.54
CA GLU A 35 2.61 9.69 -7.45
C GLU A 35 2.06 8.51 -6.65
N ALA A 36 0.75 8.28 -6.78
CA ALA A 36 0.16 7.03 -6.38
C ALA A 36 0.81 5.92 -7.21
N ALA A 37 1.46 4.96 -6.56
CA ALA A 37 1.92 3.75 -7.22
C ALA A 37 0.69 2.93 -7.65
N GLU A 38 0.11 3.26 -8.79
CA GLU A 38 -0.83 2.40 -9.53
C GLU A 38 -0.02 1.25 -10.14
N LEU A 39 -0.03 0.08 -9.48
CA LEU A 39 0.40 -1.16 -10.14
C LEU A 39 -0.68 -1.57 -11.14
N LYS A 40 -0.57 -1.02 -12.35
CA LYS A 40 -1.43 -1.33 -13.49
C LYS A 40 -1.10 -2.73 -14.03
N LEU A 41 -1.78 -3.75 -13.51
CA LEU A 41 -1.67 -5.11 -14.01
C LEU A 41 -2.45 -5.21 -15.33
N SER A 42 -1.75 -5.03 -16.46
CA SER A 42 -2.35 -5.24 -17.78
C SER A 42 -2.61 -6.74 -17.97
N LEU A 43 -3.86 -7.14 -17.86
CA LEU A 43 -4.34 -8.51 -18.08
C LEU A 43 -4.46 -8.78 -19.59
N GLU A 44 -3.36 -8.70 -20.33
CA GLU A 44 -3.28 -9.32 -21.65
C GLU A 44 -2.59 -10.69 -21.50
N MET A 45 -3.22 -11.72 -22.04
CA MET A 45 -2.81 -13.15 -22.07
C MET A 45 -3.39 -14.05 -20.97
N ALA A 46 -4.73 -14.12 -20.89
CA ALA A 46 -5.43 -15.33 -20.46
C ALA A 46 -5.16 -16.48 -21.46
N GLY A 47 -3.99 -17.11 -21.34
CA GLY A 47 -3.54 -18.20 -22.21
C GLY A 47 -2.21 -18.83 -21.80
N GLN A 48 -1.45 -18.17 -20.93
CA GLN A 48 -0.29 -18.75 -20.25
C GLN A 48 -0.36 -18.34 -18.78
N SER A 49 -1.01 -19.16 -17.97
CA SER A 49 -0.98 -19.00 -16.51
C SER A 49 0.45 -19.24 -16.03
N ASP A 50 1.21 -18.18 -15.79
CA ASP A 50 2.46 -18.28 -15.02
C ASP A 50 2.08 -18.77 -13.61
N PRO A 51 2.54 -19.95 -13.17
CA PRO A 51 2.10 -20.58 -11.93
C PRO A 51 2.59 -19.84 -10.66
N HIS A 52 3.43 -18.83 -10.81
CA HIS A 52 3.95 -18.02 -9.71
C HIS A 52 3.15 -16.73 -9.57
N LEU A 53 2.07 -16.75 -8.77
CA LEU A 53 1.75 -15.57 -7.96
C LEU A 53 3.00 -15.38 -7.09
N THR A 54 3.91 -14.51 -7.52
CA THR A 54 5.23 -14.32 -6.92
C THR A 54 5.06 -13.85 -5.48
N LEU A 55 5.13 -14.81 -4.56
CA LEU A 55 5.34 -14.57 -3.15
C LEU A 55 6.74 -13.96 -3.04
N PHE A 56 6.83 -12.73 -2.53
CA PHE A 56 8.13 -12.16 -2.19
C PHE A 56 8.69 -12.93 -1.00
N SER A 57 10.00 -13.18 -1.00
CA SER A 57 10.65 -13.70 0.20
C SER A 57 10.56 -12.67 1.33
N ALA A 58 10.71 -13.11 2.58
CA ALA A 58 10.70 -12.19 3.71
C ALA A 58 11.83 -11.15 3.59
N GLU A 59 12.97 -11.56 3.03
CA GLU A 59 14.13 -10.72 2.75
C GLU A 59 13.84 -9.70 1.65
N GLU A 60 13.08 -10.04 0.61
CA GLU A 60 12.70 -9.09 -0.43
C GLU A 60 11.77 -7.99 0.09
N ILE A 61 10.84 -8.33 0.99
CA ILE A 61 9.96 -7.34 1.63
C ILE A 61 10.76 -6.45 2.59
N GLU A 62 11.65 -7.05 3.36
CA GLU A 62 12.57 -6.32 4.22
C GLU A 62 13.42 -5.33 3.42
N PHE A 63 13.99 -5.77 2.29
CA PHE A 63 14.75 -4.93 1.38
C PHE A 63 13.93 -3.74 0.88
N VAL A 64 12.67 -3.96 0.47
CA VAL A 64 11.78 -2.86 0.04
C VAL A 64 11.47 -1.91 1.20
N ALA A 65 11.36 -2.41 2.43
CA ALA A 65 11.13 -1.57 3.61
C ALA A 65 12.32 -0.70 4.00
N GLU A 66 13.54 -1.02 3.55
CA GLU A 66 14.74 -0.24 3.90
C GLU A 66 14.75 1.17 3.30
N ASP A 67 13.93 1.44 2.29
CA ASP A 67 13.77 2.78 1.70
C ASP A 67 12.86 3.70 2.52
N GLU A 68 12.19 3.18 3.56
CA GLU A 68 11.39 4.01 4.47
C GLU A 68 12.29 4.98 5.26
N MET A 69 11.84 6.23 5.37
CA MET A 69 12.60 7.30 6.02
C MET A 69 12.50 7.20 7.54
N VAL A 70 13.64 7.34 8.21
CA VAL A 70 13.75 7.32 9.68
C VAL A 70 14.63 8.46 10.18
N GLU A 71 14.37 8.90 11.41
CA GLU A 71 15.13 9.95 12.07
C GLU A 71 16.32 9.33 12.82
N ILE A 72 17.53 9.86 12.60
CA ILE A 72 18.73 9.48 13.34
C ILE A 72 19.31 10.68 14.08
N VAL A 73 20.04 10.42 15.16
CA VAL A 73 20.88 11.40 15.85
C VAL A 73 22.35 11.01 15.63
N PRO A 74 23.07 11.70 14.72
CA PRO A 74 24.48 11.44 14.48
C PRO A 74 25.33 11.79 15.70
N ASN A 75 26.48 11.13 15.81
CA ASN A 75 27.53 11.47 16.80
C ASN A 75 28.81 12.00 16.15
N MET A 76 28.78 12.25 14.84
CA MET A 76 29.91 12.79 14.08
C MET A 76 29.53 14.05 13.31
N ARG A 77 30.56 14.74 12.82
CA ARG A 77 30.43 15.71 11.74
C ARG A 77 30.79 15.04 10.42
N MET A 78 29.91 15.17 9.42
CA MET A 78 30.13 14.69 8.06
C MET A 78 29.36 15.59 7.09
N ASP A 79 29.96 15.90 5.96
CA ASP A 79 29.28 16.66 4.91
C ASP A 79 28.16 15.82 4.28
N SER A 80 27.31 16.47 3.47
CA SER A 80 26.22 15.80 2.77
C SER A 80 26.74 14.69 1.85
N LEU A 81 26.03 13.56 1.85
CA LEU A 81 26.24 12.47 0.92
C LEU A 81 25.33 12.69 -0.30
N ASN A 82 25.92 12.88 -1.47
CA ASN A 82 25.17 13.01 -2.72
C ASN A 82 25.07 11.65 -3.40
N LEU A 83 23.91 11.01 -3.35
CA LEU A 83 23.66 9.66 -3.87
C LEU A 83 22.71 9.72 -5.06
N ILE A 84 22.62 8.59 -5.78
CA ILE A 84 21.77 8.48 -6.98
C ILE A 84 20.30 8.80 -6.65
N CYS A 85 19.83 8.33 -5.49
CA CYS A 85 18.43 8.48 -5.05
C CYS A 85 18.18 9.67 -4.12
N GLY A 86 19.14 10.60 -4.00
CA GLY A 86 18.99 11.81 -3.20
C GLY A 86 20.22 12.19 -2.40
N ASP A 87 20.17 13.38 -1.81
CA ASP A 87 21.23 13.91 -0.97
C ASP A 87 20.82 13.79 0.51
N TYR A 88 21.74 13.31 1.36
CA TYR A 88 21.49 13.10 2.79
C TYR A 88 22.51 13.83 3.66
N GLY A 89 22.04 14.50 4.71
CA GLY A 89 22.86 15.36 5.56
C GLY A 89 22.78 16.84 5.16
N PRO A 90 23.68 17.69 5.65
CA PRO A 90 24.90 17.37 6.40
C PRO A 90 24.61 16.80 7.79
N PHE A 91 25.55 16.01 8.31
CA PHE A 91 25.41 15.34 9.60
C PHE A 91 26.17 16.11 10.67
N TYR A 92 25.46 16.48 11.73
CA TYR A 92 26.05 17.14 12.89
C TYR A 92 25.74 16.34 14.16
N PRO A 93 26.69 16.28 15.12
CA PRO A 93 26.46 15.62 16.39
C PRO A 93 25.25 16.20 17.11
N GLN A 94 24.38 15.33 17.62
CA GLN A 94 23.18 15.69 18.39
C GLN A 94 22.12 16.50 17.64
N ILE A 95 22.25 16.68 16.33
CA ILE A 95 21.21 17.29 15.49
C ILE A 95 20.53 16.17 14.72
N ALA A 96 19.24 16.00 14.95
CA ALA A 96 18.50 14.95 14.27
C ALA A 96 18.44 15.17 12.75
N THR A 97 18.48 14.09 11.99
CA THR A 97 18.50 14.12 10.53
C THR A 97 17.71 12.93 10.00
N GLU A 98 16.90 13.15 8.97
CA GLU A 98 16.16 12.08 8.29
C GLU A 98 17.01 11.42 7.21
N VAL A 99 17.03 10.10 7.22
CA VAL A 99 17.73 9.26 6.24
C VAL A 99 16.90 8.00 5.96
N PRO A 100 17.09 7.32 4.82
CA PRO A 100 16.48 6.01 4.61
C PRO A 100 17.04 4.99 5.60
N LEU A 101 16.23 4.00 5.93
CA LEU A 101 16.53 3.00 6.95
C LEU A 101 17.82 2.21 6.64
N TRP A 102 18.10 1.85 5.38
CA TRP A 102 19.37 1.19 5.02
C TRP A 102 20.59 2.05 5.42
N LEU A 103 20.51 3.38 5.24
CA LEU A 103 21.60 4.30 5.57
C LEU A 103 21.72 4.46 7.09
N ALA A 104 20.59 4.57 7.79
CA ALA A 104 20.53 4.60 9.25
C ALA A 104 21.23 3.36 9.85
N ILE A 105 20.90 2.17 9.35
CA ILE A 105 21.50 0.90 9.80
C ILE A 105 23.00 0.86 9.48
N ALA A 106 23.40 1.29 8.28
CA ALA A 106 24.81 1.31 7.88
C ALA A 106 25.65 2.24 8.77
N LEU A 107 25.10 3.40 9.17
CA LEU A 107 25.73 4.31 10.12
C LEU A 107 25.73 3.72 11.54
N LYS A 108 24.61 3.14 12.00
CA LYS A 108 24.49 2.50 13.33
C LYS A 108 25.51 1.37 13.51
N LYS A 109 25.66 0.49 12.52
CA LYS A 109 26.67 -0.61 12.52
C LYS A 109 28.12 -0.12 12.67
N ARG A 110 28.38 1.14 12.30
CA ARG A 110 29.70 1.79 12.43
C ARG A 110 29.82 2.63 13.71
N GLY A 111 28.81 2.63 14.58
CA GLY A 111 28.78 3.44 15.81
C GLY A 111 28.67 4.95 15.55
N LYS A 112 28.00 5.34 14.46
CA LYS A 112 28.01 6.70 13.92
C LYS A 112 26.75 7.54 14.22
N CYS A 113 25.72 6.89 14.73
CA CYS A 113 24.45 7.51 15.11
C CYS A 113 23.71 6.62 16.12
N ALA A 114 22.73 7.21 16.78
CA ALA A 114 21.62 6.50 17.39
C ALA A 114 20.39 6.65 16.48
N ILE A 115 19.64 5.58 16.25
CA ILE A 115 18.40 5.64 15.48
C ILE A 115 17.28 6.04 16.43
N ARG A 116 16.46 7.05 16.11
CA ARG A 116 15.29 7.35 16.94
C ARG A 116 14.18 6.37 16.58
N PRO A 117 13.62 5.62 17.55
CA PRO A 117 12.52 4.71 17.25
C PRO A 117 11.31 5.54 16.75
N PRO A 118 10.59 5.05 15.73
CA PRO A 118 9.41 5.72 15.23
C PRO A 118 8.35 5.95 16.30
N GLU A 119 7.57 7.02 16.17
CA GLU A 119 6.63 7.46 17.20
C GLU A 119 5.53 6.43 17.52
N TRP A 120 5.18 5.56 16.57
CA TRP A 120 4.21 4.47 16.74
C TRP A 120 4.78 3.28 17.51
N MET A 121 6.11 3.16 17.58
CA MET A 121 6.83 2.03 18.18
C MET A 121 7.13 2.30 19.66
N SER A 122 6.15 2.82 20.40
CA SER A 122 6.21 2.97 21.86
C SER A 122 5.29 1.98 22.54
N VAL A 123 5.63 1.58 23.76
CA VAL A 123 4.81 0.65 24.56
C VAL A 123 3.37 1.17 24.70
N GLU A 124 3.21 2.46 25.01
CA GLU A 124 1.90 3.09 25.19
C GLU A 124 1.03 2.99 23.93
N LYS A 125 1.58 3.37 22.77
CA LYS A 125 0.82 3.36 21.51
C LYS A 125 0.56 1.96 20.97
N LEU A 126 1.52 1.05 21.11
CA LEU A 126 1.32 -0.33 20.70
C LEU A 126 0.26 -1.02 21.57
N THR A 127 0.25 -0.75 22.88
CA THR A 127 -0.80 -1.26 23.78
C THR A 127 -2.17 -0.73 23.36
N GLN A 128 -2.29 0.59 23.14
CA GLN A 128 -3.53 1.20 22.65
C GLN A 128 -3.98 0.63 21.30
N THR A 129 -3.03 0.42 20.38
CA THR A 129 -3.30 -0.16 19.06
C THR A 129 -3.81 -1.59 19.19
N LEU A 130 -3.18 -2.41 20.03
CA LEU A 130 -3.59 -3.79 20.27
C LEU A 130 -5.00 -3.89 20.86
N GLU A 131 -5.31 -3.06 21.86
CA GLU A 131 -6.65 -2.99 22.45
C GLU A 131 -7.70 -2.59 21.41
N ALA A 132 -7.46 -1.51 20.65
CA ALA A 132 -8.37 -1.06 19.60
C ALA A 132 -8.51 -2.08 18.46
N GLU A 133 -7.45 -2.82 18.12
CA GLU A 133 -7.47 -3.86 17.10
C GLU A 133 -8.37 -5.04 17.52
N ARG A 134 -8.36 -5.41 18.80
CA ARG A 134 -9.23 -6.44 19.39
C ARG A 134 -10.69 -6.01 19.47
N GLU A 135 -10.96 -4.75 19.78
CA GLU A 135 -12.33 -4.23 19.90
C GLU A 135 -13.00 -3.98 18.54
N SER A 136 -12.23 -3.54 17.55
CA SER A 136 -12.77 -3.21 16.23
C SER A 136 -13.14 -4.47 15.44
N GLN A 137 -14.42 -4.64 15.13
CA GLN A 137 -14.88 -5.68 14.22
C GLN A 137 -14.86 -5.16 12.77
N GLY A 138 -14.12 -5.83 11.88
CA GLY A 138 -14.14 -5.56 10.44
C GLY A 138 -13.29 -4.38 9.93
N SER A 139 -12.57 -3.66 10.80
CA SER A 139 -11.62 -2.61 10.38
C SER A 139 -10.27 -2.75 11.09
N PHE A 140 -9.18 -2.65 10.35
CA PHE A 140 -7.82 -2.72 10.90
C PHE A 140 -7.40 -1.37 11.48
N GLN A 141 -6.63 -1.39 12.57
CA GLN A 141 -5.97 -0.18 13.05
C GLN A 141 -4.86 0.21 12.09
N ILE A 142 -4.64 1.53 11.97
CA ILE A 142 -3.66 2.08 11.05
C ILE A 142 -2.27 1.93 11.65
N LEU A 143 -1.43 1.14 10.99
CA LEU A 143 0.01 1.05 11.21
C LEU A 143 0.74 1.35 9.90
N PRO A 144 2.02 1.79 9.96
CA PRO A 144 2.82 1.94 8.75
C PRO A 144 2.87 0.65 7.95
N PHE A 145 2.87 0.78 6.62
CA PHE A 145 2.77 -0.37 5.73
C PHE A 145 3.88 -1.40 5.93
N HIS A 146 5.07 -0.96 6.35
CA HIS A 146 6.23 -1.81 6.62
C HIS A 146 6.56 -1.93 8.12
N TYR A 147 5.57 -1.80 9.01
CA TYR A 147 5.84 -1.80 10.46
C TYR A 147 6.55 -3.09 10.92
N VAL A 148 6.23 -4.24 10.31
CA VAL A 148 6.83 -5.53 10.65
C VAL A 148 8.32 -5.55 10.31
N GLU A 149 8.68 -5.12 9.11
CA GLU A 149 10.07 -5.11 8.63
C GLU A 149 10.90 -4.06 9.37
N ILE A 150 10.36 -2.85 9.54
CA ILE A 150 11.03 -1.77 10.28
C ILE A 150 11.32 -2.23 11.71
N SER A 151 10.34 -2.82 12.41
CA SER A 151 10.56 -3.35 13.75
C SER A 151 11.63 -4.42 13.79
N LYS A 152 11.62 -5.38 12.87
CA LYS A 152 12.64 -6.44 12.79
C LYS A 152 14.04 -5.84 12.60
N LEU A 153 14.22 -4.94 11.64
CA LEU A 153 15.51 -4.30 11.36
C LEU A 153 16.04 -3.50 12.56
N LEU A 154 15.19 -2.75 13.24
CA LEU A 154 15.58 -2.01 14.46
C LEU A 154 15.95 -2.96 15.61
N PHE A 155 15.20 -4.05 15.77
CA PHE A 155 15.51 -5.08 16.74
C PHE A 155 16.80 -5.84 16.48
N ASP A 156 17.26 -5.92 15.23
CA ASP A 156 18.49 -6.63 14.90
C ASP A 156 19.72 -5.72 14.93
N HIS A 157 19.54 -4.41 14.72
CA HIS A 157 20.67 -3.49 14.51
C HIS A 157 20.71 -2.28 15.46
N ALA A 158 19.61 -1.97 16.16
CA ALA A 158 19.46 -0.79 17.00
C ALA A 158 18.79 -1.10 18.35
N ARG A 159 19.11 -2.26 18.94
CA ARG A 159 18.51 -2.74 20.21
C ARG A 159 18.65 -1.76 21.36
N ASP A 160 19.78 -1.07 21.43
CA ASP A 160 20.10 -0.08 22.44
C ASP A 160 19.33 1.24 22.28
N ASP A 161 18.78 1.48 21.09
CA ASP A 161 18.01 2.70 20.79
C ASP A 161 16.50 2.53 21.04
N VAL A 162 16.01 1.29 21.25
CA VAL A 162 14.59 0.99 21.48
C VAL A 162 14.31 0.80 22.98
N PRO A 163 13.59 1.72 23.63
CA PRO A 163 13.18 1.55 25.03
C PRO A 163 12.27 0.34 25.20
N ASP A 164 12.44 -0.41 26.29
CA ASP A 164 11.62 -1.57 26.64
C ASP A 164 11.45 -2.60 25.49
N MET A 165 12.53 -2.81 24.71
CA MET A 165 12.55 -3.62 23.49
C MET A 165 11.80 -4.95 23.59
N TYR A 166 11.94 -5.69 24.70
CA TYR A 166 11.27 -6.98 24.87
C TYR A 166 9.75 -6.85 24.90
N LEU A 167 9.23 -5.82 25.57
CA LEU A 167 7.80 -5.56 25.64
C LEU A 167 7.29 -5.03 24.31
N VAL A 168 8.03 -4.12 23.66
CA VAL A 168 7.71 -3.61 22.31
C VAL A 168 7.62 -4.77 21.30
N ARG A 169 8.58 -5.71 21.34
CA ARG A 169 8.56 -6.91 20.50
C ARG A 169 7.34 -7.77 20.77
N SER A 170 7.05 -8.07 22.04
CA SER A 170 5.88 -8.87 22.43
C SER A 170 4.57 -8.24 21.93
N LEU A 171 4.42 -6.92 22.08
CA LEU A 171 3.22 -6.21 21.61
C LEU A 171 3.07 -6.26 20.09
N ILE A 172 4.16 -6.12 19.33
CA ILE A 172 4.12 -6.24 17.88
C ILE A 172 3.75 -7.66 17.45
N GLU A 173 4.27 -8.69 18.12
CA GLU A 173 3.90 -10.08 17.88
C GLU A 173 2.40 -10.32 18.17
N ASP A 174 1.90 -9.86 19.32
CA ASP A 174 0.48 -9.94 19.67
C ASP A 174 -0.42 -9.23 18.66
N ILE A 175 -0.02 -8.04 18.18
CA ILE A 175 -0.75 -7.29 17.14
C ILE A 175 -0.80 -8.11 15.85
N ARG A 176 0.33 -8.69 15.43
CA ARG A 176 0.38 -9.52 14.21
C ARG A 176 -0.54 -10.73 14.31
N ASP A 177 -0.57 -11.40 15.45
CA ASP A 177 -1.42 -12.57 15.67
C ASP A 177 -2.91 -12.20 15.62
N VAL A 178 -3.30 -11.12 16.32
CA VAL A 178 -4.69 -10.62 16.28
C VAL A 178 -5.09 -10.24 14.86
N ARG A 179 -4.23 -9.53 14.13
CA ARG A 179 -4.52 -9.08 12.77
C ARG A 179 -4.58 -10.24 11.79
N PHE A 180 -3.69 -11.22 11.91
CA PHE A 180 -3.72 -12.42 11.07
C PHE A 180 -5.04 -13.19 11.25
N HIS A 181 -5.45 -13.42 12.50
CA HIS A 181 -6.74 -14.05 12.78
C HIS A 181 -7.92 -13.23 12.24
N LYS A 182 -7.88 -11.90 12.36
CA LYS A 182 -8.90 -11.01 11.81
C LYS A 182 -8.95 -11.05 10.28
N VAL A 183 -7.82 -11.22 9.60
CA VAL A 183 -7.79 -11.46 8.15
C VAL A 183 -8.47 -12.77 7.82
N GLU A 184 -8.16 -13.86 8.51
CA GLU A 184 -8.82 -15.17 8.28
C GLU A 184 -10.34 -15.04 8.38
N THR A 185 -10.84 -14.47 9.49
CA THR A 185 -12.28 -14.25 9.69
C THR A 185 -12.89 -13.33 8.64
N SER A 186 -12.15 -12.31 8.17
CA SER A 186 -12.62 -11.45 7.07
C SER A 186 -12.80 -12.21 5.77
N LEU A 187 -11.96 -13.22 5.50
CA LEU A 187 -12.01 -14.02 4.27
C LEU A 187 -13.10 -15.09 4.30
N GLU A 188 -13.55 -15.53 5.47
CA GLU A 188 -14.68 -16.48 5.61
C GLU A 188 -15.99 -15.94 5.01
N SER A 189 -16.14 -14.61 4.94
CA SER A 189 -17.31 -13.95 4.37
C SER A 189 -17.35 -13.91 2.83
N ILE A 190 -16.30 -14.40 2.16
CA ILE A 190 -16.21 -14.41 0.68
C ILE A 190 -17.10 -15.53 0.14
N ASP A 191 -18.12 -15.15 -0.63
CA ASP A 191 -19.05 -16.08 -1.27
C ASP A 191 -18.88 -16.07 -2.80
N THR A 192 -19.54 -16.99 -3.50
CA THR A 192 -19.48 -17.17 -4.96
C THR A 192 -19.91 -15.95 -5.77
N ARG A 193 -20.57 -14.97 -5.15
CA ARG A 193 -21.00 -13.71 -5.77
C ARG A 193 -20.00 -12.57 -5.58
N THR A 194 -18.97 -12.78 -4.77
CA THR A 194 -17.97 -11.76 -4.45
C THR A 194 -16.95 -11.68 -5.58
N SER A 195 -17.09 -10.67 -6.44
CA SER A 195 -16.16 -10.41 -7.55
C SER A 195 -14.89 -9.68 -7.11
N ALA A 196 -14.95 -8.91 -6.01
CA ALA A 196 -13.84 -8.14 -5.49
C ALA A 196 -13.86 -8.10 -3.96
N VAL A 197 -12.67 -8.16 -3.35
CA VAL A 197 -12.47 -8.08 -1.91
C VAL A 197 -11.55 -6.90 -1.63
N LYS A 198 -12.04 -5.95 -0.82
CA LYS A 198 -11.27 -4.77 -0.43
C LYS A 198 -10.95 -4.83 1.07
N ILE A 199 -9.70 -5.15 1.38
CA ILE A 199 -9.18 -5.11 2.76
C ILE A 199 -8.24 -3.91 2.85
N LYS A 200 -8.56 -2.99 3.76
CA LYS A 200 -7.77 -1.78 3.99
C LYS A 200 -6.77 -2.00 5.11
N ASP A 201 -5.72 -1.18 5.09
CA ASP A 201 -4.77 -1.01 6.20
C ASP A 201 -4.04 -2.30 6.59
N LEU A 202 -3.79 -3.20 5.63
CA LEU A 202 -2.87 -4.32 5.79
C LEU A 202 -1.41 -3.87 5.58
N SER A 203 -0.49 -4.53 6.28
CA SER A 203 0.95 -4.39 6.07
C SER A 203 1.46 -5.20 4.87
N ALA A 204 2.66 -4.87 4.42
CA ALA A 204 3.35 -5.56 3.34
C ALA A 204 3.49 -7.07 3.63
N MET A 205 3.89 -7.44 4.85
CA MET A 205 4.00 -8.83 5.27
C MET A 205 2.65 -9.55 5.25
N GLU A 206 1.60 -8.95 5.81
CA GLU A 206 0.25 -9.55 5.84
C GLU A 206 -0.28 -9.78 4.43
N VAL A 207 -0.13 -8.79 3.55
CA VAL A 207 -0.50 -8.91 2.15
C VAL A 207 0.30 -10.04 1.49
N ASN A 208 1.61 -10.11 1.71
CA ASN A 208 2.45 -11.14 1.09
C ASN A 208 2.03 -12.55 1.51
N ILE A 209 1.72 -12.77 2.80
CA ILE A 209 1.28 -14.08 3.30
C ILE A 209 -0.07 -14.50 2.70
N VAL A 210 -1.01 -13.56 2.60
CA VAL A 210 -2.41 -13.88 2.26
C VAL A 210 -2.66 -13.90 0.74
N ARG A 211 -1.89 -13.12 -0.03
CA ARG A 211 -2.07 -12.93 -1.48
C ARG A 211 -2.09 -14.24 -2.29
N PRO A 212 -1.18 -15.21 -2.11
CA PRO A 212 -1.19 -16.42 -2.94
C PRO A 212 -2.46 -17.25 -2.75
N PHE A 213 -2.97 -17.32 -1.52
CA PHE A 213 -4.19 -18.05 -1.20
C PHE A 213 -5.42 -17.35 -1.78
N VAL A 214 -5.61 -16.07 -1.44
CA VAL A 214 -6.80 -15.30 -1.87
C VAL A 214 -6.84 -15.16 -3.38
N GLY A 215 -5.71 -14.92 -4.03
CA GLY A 215 -5.63 -14.84 -5.50
C GLY A 215 -6.08 -16.13 -6.18
N ARG A 216 -5.63 -17.30 -5.69
CA ARG A 216 -6.05 -18.61 -6.23
C ARG A 216 -7.51 -18.92 -5.93
N ALA A 217 -7.98 -18.63 -4.71
CA ALA A 217 -9.36 -18.87 -4.31
C ALA A 217 -10.34 -18.05 -5.16
N LEU A 218 -10.09 -16.74 -5.32
CA LEU A 218 -10.92 -15.87 -6.16
C LEU A 218 -10.85 -16.29 -7.63
N GLN A 219 -9.68 -16.70 -8.14
CA GLN A 219 -9.57 -17.22 -9.50
C GLN A 219 -10.43 -18.49 -9.71
N ALA A 220 -10.46 -19.38 -8.72
CA ALA A 220 -11.29 -20.59 -8.77
C ALA A 220 -12.78 -20.24 -8.70
N ILE A 221 -13.17 -19.33 -7.79
CA ILE A 221 -14.55 -18.83 -7.69
C ILE A 221 -14.98 -18.20 -9.01
N TYR A 222 -14.14 -17.39 -9.64
CA TYR A 222 -14.43 -16.76 -10.92
C TYR A 222 -14.59 -17.79 -12.06
N LYS A 223 -13.68 -18.78 -12.14
CA LYS A 223 -13.73 -19.83 -13.18
C LYS A 223 -14.97 -20.72 -13.08
N HIS A 224 -15.47 -20.95 -11.87
CA HIS A 224 -16.60 -21.85 -11.62
C HIS A 224 -17.91 -21.13 -11.28
N GLY A 225 -17.87 -19.81 -11.12
CA GLY A 225 -19.03 -18.96 -10.91
C GLY A 225 -19.91 -18.89 -12.17
N ASN A 226 -21.22 -18.76 -11.98
CA ASN A 226 -22.15 -18.67 -13.09
C ASN A 226 -21.99 -17.31 -13.81
N PRO A 227 -21.67 -17.26 -15.12
CA PRO A 227 -21.36 -16.02 -15.83
C PRO A 227 -22.52 -15.00 -15.89
N GLU A 228 -23.75 -15.43 -15.61
CA GLU A 228 -24.95 -14.56 -15.62
C GLU A 228 -25.09 -13.64 -14.39
N LEU A 229 -24.24 -13.79 -13.36
CA LEU A 229 -24.32 -13.01 -12.11
C LEU A 229 -23.33 -11.85 -12.04
N VAL A 230 -22.49 -11.65 -13.05
CA VAL A 230 -21.67 -10.44 -13.17
C VAL A 230 -22.62 -9.29 -13.53
N PRO A 231 -22.73 -8.22 -12.72
CA PRO A 231 -23.54 -7.08 -13.11
C PRO A 231 -22.95 -6.49 -14.39
N ASP A 232 -23.68 -6.59 -15.51
CA ASP A 232 -23.37 -5.83 -16.71
C ASP A 232 -23.31 -4.34 -16.33
N GLN A 233 -22.10 -3.79 -16.29
CA GLN A 233 -21.88 -2.36 -16.08
C GLN A 233 -22.57 -1.54 -17.19
N GLU A 234 -22.82 -2.15 -18.35
CA GLU A 234 -23.62 -1.59 -19.45
C GLU A 234 -25.11 -1.39 -19.12
N ARG A 235 -25.70 -2.20 -18.22
CA ARG A 235 -27.11 -2.01 -17.83
C ARG A 235 -27.31 -0.81 -16.92
N MET A 236 -26.29 -0.40 -16.15
CA MET A 236 -26.38 0.78 -15.28
C MET A 236 -26.17 2.09 -16.05
N THR A 237 -25.33 2.08 -17.10
CA THR A 237 -25.15 3.26 -17.97
C THR A 237 -26.36 3.50 -18.87
N ASN A 238 -27.07 2.45 -19.27
CA ASN A 238 -28.23 2.57 -20.16
C ASN A 238 -29.52 3.07 -19.47
N VAL A 239 -29.57 3.06 -18.14
CA VAL A 239 -30.68 3.66 -17.36
C VAL A 239 -30.50 5.17 -17.21
N GLN A 240 -29.26 5.69 -17.25
CA GLN A 240 -29.01 7.13 -17.18
C GLN A 240 -29.13 7.84 -18.54
N SER A 241 -29.04 7.13 -19.66
CA SER A 241 -29.14 7.71 -21.01
C SER A 241 -30.57 7.86 -21.55
N GLN A 242 -31.61 7.34 -20.88
CA GLN A 242 -33.02 7.54 -21.27
C GLN A 242 -33.74 8.67 -20.51
N GLY A 243 -32.99 9.66 -19.99
CA GLY A 243 -33.53 10.76 -19.17
C GLY A 243 -33.48 12.17 -19.78
N HIS A 244 -33.10 12.34 -21.05
CA HIS A 244 -33.09 13.67 -21.68
C HIS A 244 -33.70 13.62 -23.10
N ASP A 245 -35.03 13.54 -23.16
CA ASP A 245 -35.76 13.89 -24.38
C ASP A 245 -35.65 15.40 -24.60
N HIS A 246 -35.22 15.77 -25.81
CA HIS A 246 -34.91 17.12 -26.22
C HIS A 246 -36.18 18.00 -26.20
N GLY A 247 -36.07 19.15 -25.55
CA GLY A 247 -37.16 20.12 -25.40
C GLY A 247 -37.88 20.50 -26.68
N GLN A 248 -39.21 20.49 -26.61
CA GLN A 248 -40.10 21.16 -27.55
C GLN A 248 -39.76 22.65 -27.64
N ARG A 249 -39.15 23.08 -28.74
CA ARG A 249 -38.97 24.49 -29.08
C ARG A 249 -40.35 25.12 -29.39
N ARG A 250 -40.86 25.96 -28.49
CA ARG A 250 -41.99 26.85 -28.77
C ARG A 250 -41.54 27.95 -29.75
N PRO A 251 -42.28 28.22 -30.85
CA PRO A 251 -41.96 29.35 -31.71
C PRO A 251 -42.44 30.66 -31.08
N LEU A 252 -41.55 31.66 -31.06
CA LEU A 252 -41.83 33.03 -30.64
C LEU A 252 -42.82 33.69 -31.61
N ARG A 253 -43.98 34.12 -31.10
CA ARG A 253 -44.98 34.87 -31.88
C ARG A 253 -44.60 36.35 -31.88
N ARG A 254 -44.19 36.88 -33.04
CA ARG A 254 -44.12 38.32 -33.31
C ARG A 254 -45.50 38.85 -33.71
N ARG A 255 -46.11 39.66 -32.86
CA ARG A 255 -46.69 40.99 -33.17
C ARG A 255 -47.35 41.55 -31.93
#